data_AF-A0A7S3RNN0-F1
#
_entry.id   AF-A0A7S3RNN0-F1
#
_cell.length_a   1.000
_cell.length_b   1.000
_cell.length_c   1.000
_cell.angle_alpha   90.00
_cell.angle_beta   90.00
_cell.angle_gamma   90.00
#
_symmetry.space_group_name_H-M   'P 1'
#
loop_
_entity.id
_entity.type
_entity.pdbx_description
1 polymer ?
#
loop_
_entity_poly.entity_id
_entity_poly.type
_entity_poly.pdbx_seq_one_letter_code
_entity_poly.pdbx_strand_id
1 'polypeptide(L)'
;MNLPAAIVLLSFASGSAISSPPRPAMRADRRLAASARFRLRGGAAEMSFATSVAPVLGATMANVMFASGFPEVLAKRREGKLGDYNPLPTPIVFGNCLGWLSYALLSKDPYVTAANVPGLLLGFWYVLTCLPLASKPVAKQMEVTFLVLAAIHAATAVACAFFVPTRAGMASLYGIVSNLILLAYYGAPLSSIGKVVE
;
A
#
# COMPACT_ATOMS: atom_id res chain seq x y z
N MET A 1 -19.09 37.77 23.30
CA MET A 1 -18.45 36.61 23.97
C MET A 1 -17.11 36.41 23.26
N ASN A 2 -16.00 37.09 23.56
CA ASN A 2 -15.18 37.17 24.79
C ASN A 2 -14.88 35.78 25.37
N LEU A 3 -13.65 35.31 25.60
CA LEU A 3 -12.25 35.83 25.65
C LEU A 3 -11.32 34.56 25.67
N PRO A 4 -9.98 34.54 25.91
CA PRO A 4 -8.98 35.62 26.00
C PRO A 4 -7.59 35.34 25.35
N ALA A 5 -6.83 36.40 25.05
CA ALA A 5 -5.37 36.38 25.19
C ALA A 5 -4.88 37.79 25.56
N ALA A 6 -4.66 37.97 26.86
CA ALA A 6 -3.86 39.02 27.50
C ALA A 6 -2.38 38.89 27.02
N ILE A 7 -1.48 39.88 26.98
CA ILE A 7 -1.15 40.93 27.96
C ILE A 7 -0.06 41.88 27.35
N VAL A 8 -0.21 43.20 27.57
CA VAL A 8 0.83 44.23 27.89
C VAL A 8 1.86 44.65 26.80
N LEU A 9 1.76 45.86 26.21
CA LEU A 9 2.40 47.16 26.59
C LEU A 9 3.95 47.09 26.58
N LEU A 10 4.78 47.97 26.02
CA LEU A 10 4.73 49.43 25.84
C LEU A 10 5.96 49.89 25.02
N SER A 11 5.89 51.15 24.55
CA SER A 11 7.00 52.12 24.35
C SER A 11 7.50 52.43 22.94
N PHE A 12 7.22 53.70 22.61
CA PHE A 12 7.88 54.56 21.64
C PHE A 12 9.41 54.59 21.83
N ALA A 13 10.15 54.56 20.72
CA ALA A 13 11.42 55.29 20.59
C ALA A 13 11.67 55.62 19.11
N SER A 14 11.58 56.91 18.84
CA SER A 14 12.04 57.60 17.65
C SER A 14 13.56 57.50 17.45
N GLY A 15 14.01 57.40 16.20
CA GLY A 15 15.22 58.06 15.72
C GLY A 15 16.53 57.26 15.68
N SER A 16 17.16 57.35 14.51
CA SER A 16 18.60 57.30 14.21
C SER A 16 19.34 55.96 14.05
N ALA A 17 20.20 55.99 13.01
CA ALA A 17 21.30 55.10 12.64
C ALA A 17 20.96 53.82 11.86
N ILE A 18 20.97 53.94 10.53
CA ILE A 18 21.41 52.86 9.64
C ILE A 18 22.89 52.59 9.97
N SER A 19 23.13 51.76 10.97
CA SER A 19 24.43 51.12 11.16
C SER A 19 24.47 49.90 10.25
N SER A 20 25.47 49.84 9.38
CA SER A 20 25.72 48.62 8.61
C SER A 20 26.03 47.50 9.61
N PRO A 21 25.36 46.33 9.53
CA PRO A 21 25.57 45.27 10.51
C PRO A 21 27.05 44.84 10.52
N PRO A 22 27.63 44.55 11.69
CA PRO A 22 29.02 44.14 11.78
C PRO A 22 29.23 42.86 10.95
N ARG A 23 30.27 42.85 10.09
CA ARG A 23 30.61 41.75 9.16
C ARG A 23 30.57 40.31 9.74
N PRO A 24 30.82 40.05 11.05
CA PRO A 24 30.67 38.71 11.64
C PRO A 24 29.22 38.23 11.75
N ALA A 25 28.27 39.13 12.08
CA ALA A 25 26.85 38.79 12.25
C ALA A 25 26.23 38.34 10.92
N MET A 26 26.57 39.04 9.82
CA MET A 26 26.12 38.67 8.47
C MET A 26 26.64 37.30 8.01
N ARG A 27 27.81 36.84 8.50
CA ARG A 27 28.32 35.49 8.21
C ARG A 27 27.61 34.41 9.02
N ALA A 28 27.26 34.69 10.27
CA ALA A 28 26.49 33.78 11.12
C ALA A 28 25.07 33.58 10.57
N ASP A 29 24.39 34.67 10.18
CA ASP A 29 23.06 34.62 9.56
C ASP A 29 23.06 33.85 8.23
N ARG A 30 24.10 34.02 7.41
CA ARG A 30 24.27 33.23 6.18
C ARG A 30 24.47 31.74 6.44
N ARG A 31 25.19 31.36 7.49
CA ARG A 31 25.39 29.96 7.87
C ARG A 31 24.12 29.33 8.44
N LEU A 32 23.36 30.07 9.26
CA LEU A 32 22.08 29.63 9.79
C LEU A 32 21.02 29.50 8.68
N ALA A 33 20.98 30.45 7.74
CA ALA A 33 20.11 30.40 6.57
C ALA A 33 20.51 29.28 5.59
N ALA A 34 21.79 28.91 5.52
CA ALA A 34 22.26 27.77 4.72
C ALA A 34 21.88 26.43 5.37
N SER A 35 22.03 26.30 6.69
CA SER A 35 21.64 25.08 7.42
C SER A 35 20.13 24.87 7.43
N ALA A 36 19.33 25.95 7.58
CA ALA A 36 17.88 25.90 7.46
C ALA A 36 17.45 25.48 6.04
N ARG A 37 18.04 26.07 4.99
CA ARG A 37 17.77 25.66 3.59
C ARG A 37 18.16 24.22 3.31
N PHE A 38 19.27 23.73 3.87
CA PHE A 38 19.67 22.34 3.74
C PHE A 38 18.68 21.39 4.42
N ARG A 39 18.23 21.70 5.66
CA ARG A 39 17.20 20.91 6.35
C ARG A 39 15.86 20.91 5.63
N LEU A 40 15.43 22.06 5.12
CA LEU A 40 14.21 22.17 4.33
C LEU A 40 14.31 21.38 3.01
N ARG A 41 15.47 21.43 2.34
CA ARG A 41 15.71 20.68 1.10
C ARG A 41 15.82 19.17 1.36
N GLY A 42 16.44 18.76 2.45
CA GLY A 42 16.48 17.37 2.91
C GLY A 42 15.08 16.84 3.22
N GLY A 43 14.31 17.57 4.04
CA GLY A 43 12.93 17.21 4.36
C GLY A 43 12.00 17.20 3.14
N ALA A 44 12.19 18.12 2.18
CA ALA A 44 11.43 18.12 0.93
C ALA A 44 11.79 16.92 0.03
N ALA A 45 13.06 16.52 -0.01
CA ALA A 45 13.52 15.35 -0.76
C ALA A 45 13.00 14.04 -0.13
N GLU A 46 13.07 13.91 1.19
CA GLU A 46 12.52 12.78 1.94
C GLU A 46 11.00 12.66 1.75
N MET A 47 10.29 13.79 1.83
CA MET A 47 8.85 13.84 1.60
C MET A 47 8.51 13.43 0.16
N SER A 48 9.23 13.96 -0.84
CA SER A 48 9.04 13.58 -2.25
C SER A 48 9.31 12.10 -2.52
N PHE A 49 10.33 11.54 -1.86
CA PHE A 49 10.62 10.10 -1.94
C PHE A 49 9.47 9.27 -1.36
N ALA A 50 9.03 9.60 -0.15
CA ALA A 50 7.99 8.87 0.56
C ALA A 50 6.60 8.99 -0.10
N THR A 51 6.26 10.15 -0.65
CA THR A 51 4.91 10.41 -1.18
C THR A 51 4.75 10.13 -2.67
N SER A 52 5.85 9.94 -3.42
CA SER A 52 5.76 9.82 -4.88
C SER A 52 6.69 8.76 -5.45
N VAL A 53 7.98 8.76 -5.10
CA VAL A 53 8.93 7.79 -5.68
C VAL A 53 8.66 6.38 -5.18
N ALA A 54 8.61 6.18 -3.86
CA ALA A 54 8.38 4.86 -3.28
C ALA A 54 7.02 4.25 -3.68
N PRO A 55 5.90 5.00 -3.68
CA PRO A 55 4.61 4.48 -4.15
C PRO A 55 4.61 4.07 -5.63
N VAL A 56 5.23 4.85 -6.52
CA VAL A 56 5.32 4.51 -7.96
C VAL A 56 6.15 3.24 -8.18
N LEU A 57 7.28 3.12 -7.50
CA LEU A 57 8.11 1.92 -7.56
C LEU A 57 7.36 0.71 -7.03
N GLY A 58 6.70 0.84 -5.88
CA GLY A 58 5.88 -0.21 -5.28
C GLY A 58 4.76 -0.67 -6.22
N ALA A 59 4.02 0.26 -6.82
CA ALA A 59 2.96 -0.07 -7.77
C ALA A 59 3.49 -0.75 -9.05
N THR A 60 4.66 -0.32 -9.54
CA THR A 60 5.30 -0.94 -10.70
C THR A 60 5.74 -2.36 -10.38
N MET A 61 6.42 -2.57 -9.25
CA MET A 61 6.88 -3.89 -8.81
C MET A 61 5.72 -4.85 -8.58
N ALA A 62 4.63 -4.38 -7.95
CA ALA A 62 3.43 -5.18 -7.73
C ALA A 62 2.85 -5.69 -9.07
N ASN A 63 2.72 -4.82 -10.07
CA ASN A 63 2.20 -5.19 -11.38
C ASN A 63 3.11 -6.18 -12.12
N VAL A 64 4.43 -6.00 -12.06
CA VAL A 64 5.40 -6.98 -12.61
C VAL A 64 5.25 -8.33 -11.92
N MET A 65 5.14 -8.34 -10.59
CA MET A 65 4.94 -9.56 -9.81
C MET A 65 3.64 -10.27 -10.19
N PHE A 66 2.51 -9.56 -10.32
CA PHE A 66 1.24 -10.17 -10.73
C PHE A 66 1.27 -10.70 -12.17
N ALA A 67 1.98 -10.02 -13.08
CA ALA A 67 2.13 -10.45 -14.46
C ALA A 67 3.08 -11.64 -14.63
N SER A 68 3.97 -11.91 -13.66
CA SER A 68 4.97 -12.98 -13.77
C SER A 68 4.37 -14.38 -13.98
N GLY A 69 3.20 -14.67 -13.41
CA GLY A 69 2.50 -15.94 -13.58
C GLY A 69 1.74 -16.07 -14.92
N PHE A 70 1.60 -14.98 -15.68
CA PHE A 70 0.76 -14.95 -16.87
C PHE A 70 1.22 -15.93 -17.96
N PRO A 71 2.52 -15.99 -18.34
CA PRO A 71 2.98 -16.91 -19.39
C PRO A 71 2.75 -18.38 -19.00
N GLU A 72 2.96 -18.72 -17.73
CA GLU A 72 2.83 -20.09 -17.24
C GLU A 72 1.37 -20.54 -17.20
N VAL A 73 0.47 -19.74 -16.65
CA VAL A 73 -0.98 -20.04 -16.64
C VAL A 73 -1.51 -20.14 -18.07
N LEU A 74 -1.03 -19.28 -18.97
CA LEU A 74 -1.40 -19.34 -20.39
C LEU A 74 -0.91 -20.63 -21.06
N ALA A 75 0.31 -21.09 -20.73
CA ALA A 75 0.82 -22.37 -21.21
C ALA A 75 -0.04 -23.54 -20.71
N LYS A 76 -0.41 -23.56 -19.41
CA LYS A 76 -1.29 -24.60 -18.85
C LYS A 76 -2.67 -24.62 -19.48
N ARG A 77 -3.21 -23.44 -19.79
CA ARG A 77 -4.46 -23.31 -20.55
C ARG A 77 -4.37 -23.93 -21.95
N ARG A 78 -3.24 -23.73 -22.65
CA ARG A 78 -2.99 -24.30 -23.99
C ARG A 78 -2.77 -25.82 -23.92
N GLU A 79 -2.09 -26.30 -22.89
CA GLU A 79 -1.87 -27.73 -22.64
C GLU A 79 -3.16 -28.48 -22.26
N GLY A 80 -4.18 -27.78 -21.76
CA GLY A 80 -5.43 -28.39 -21.30
C GLY A 80 -5.30 -29.17 -19.99
N LYS A 81 -4.20 -28.99 -19.25
CA LYS A 81 -3.95 -29.61 -17.95
C LYS A 81 -3.01 -28.75 -17.11
N LEU A 82 -3.16 -28.81 -15.79
CA LEU A 82 -2.32 -28.04 -14.85
C LEU A 82 -0.88 -28.58 -14.70
N GLY A 83 -0.70 -29.91 -14.74
CA GLY A 83 0.60 -30.53 -14.45
C GLY A 83 1.06 -30.23 -13.02
N ASP A 84 2.33 -29.87 -12.86
CA ASP A 84 2.95 -29.58 -11.56
C ASP A 84 2.79 -28.13 -11.09
N TYR A 85 2.05 -27.30 -11.84
CA TYR A 85 1.77 -25.92 -11.44
C TYR A 85 0.96 -25.90 -10.16
N ASN A 86 1.36 -25.08 -9.18
CA ASN A 86 0.60 -24.86 -7.96
C ASN A 86 -0.43 -23.73 -8.18
N PRO A 87 -1.74 -24.03 -8.25
CA PRO A 87 -2.75 -23.01 -8.52
C PRO A 87 -3.28 -22.34 -7.25
N LEU A 88 -2.85 -22.76 -6.06
CA LEU A 88 -3.33 -22.21 -4.78
C LEU A 88 -3.06 -20.71 -4.58
N PRO A 89 -1.94 -20.14 -5.06
CA PRO A 89 -1.71 -18.69 -5.01
C PRO A 89 -2.78 -17.88 -5.76
N THR A 90 -3.44 -18.46 -6.77
CA THR A 90 -4.36 -17.72 -7.65
C THR A 90 -5.57 -17.11 -6.92
N PRO A 91 -6.37 -17.86 -6.11
CA PRO A 91 -7.43 -17.25 -5.31
C PRO A 91 -6.91 -16.29 -4.23
N ILE A 92 -5.69 -16.50 -3.72
CA ILE A 92 -5.11 -15.63 -2.68
C ILE A 92 -4.73 -14.26 -3.26
N VAL A 93 -4.12 -14.22 -4.45
CA VAL A 93 -3.83 -12.97 -5.16
C VAL A 93 -5.12 -12.19 -5.40
N PHE A 94 -6.17 -12.84 -5.90
CA PHE A 94 -7.48 -12.23 -6.10
C PHE A 94 -8.03 -11.63 -4.79
N GLY A 95 -8.10 -12.43 -3.73
CA GLY A 95 -8.64 -11.99 -2.44
C GLY A 95 -7.82 -10.88 -1.80
N ASN A 96 -6.49 -10.92 -1.91
CA ASN A 96 -5.63 -9.87 -1.37
C ASN A 96 -5.80 -8.54 -2.12
N CYS A 97 -5.81 -8.59 -3.46
CA CYS A 97 -6.02 -7.40 -4.29
C CYS A 97 -7.40 -6.78 -4.07
N LEU A 98 -8.44 -7.60 -3.81
CA LEU A 98 -9.78 -7.10 -3.50
C LEU A 98 -9.80 -6.29 -2.20
N GLY A 99 -9.08 -6.75 -1.17
CA GLY A 99 -8.93 -6.04 0.10
C GLY A 99 -8.20 -4.72 -0.04
N TRP A 100 -7.05 -4.73 -0.73
CA TRP A 100 -6.27 -3.52 -0.98
C TRP A 100 -6.98 -2.52 -1.90
N LEU A 101 -7.77 -2.99 -2.87
CA LEU A 101 -8.58 -2.10 -3.69
C LEU A 101 -9.69 -1.46 -2.85
N SER A 102 -10.35 -2.22 -1.98
CA SER A 102 -11.36 -1.68 -1.05
C SER A 102 -10.74 -0.63 -0.12
N TYR A 103 -9.56 -0.91 0.42
CA TYR A 103 -8.75 0.07 1.17
C TYR A 103 -8.48 1.34 0.36
N ALA A 104 -7.95 1.19 -0.86
CA ALA A 104 -7.51 2.30 -1.70
C ALA A 104 -8.68 3.22 -2.11
N LEU A 105 -9.86 2.66 -2.36
CA LEU A 105 -11.05 3.43 -2.68
C LEU A 105 -11.55 4.23 -1.46
N LEU A 106 -11.46 3.66 -0.25
CA LEU A 106 -11.83 4.34 0.99
C LEU A 106 -10.83 5.43 1.39
N SER A 107 -9.53 5.17 1.21
CA SER A 107 -8.44 6.12 1.50
C SER A 107 -8.18 7.12 0.37
N LYS A 108 -8.76 6.89 -0.82
CA LYS A 108 -8.51 7.64 -2.07
C LYS A 108 -7.04 7.62 -2.49
N ASP A 109 -6.37 6.48 -2.32
CA ASP A 109 -4.97 6.28 -2.71
C ASP A 109 -4.87 5.79 -4.17
N PRO A 110 -4.39 6.63 -5.11
CA PRO A 110 -4.27 6.26 -6.51
C PRO A 110 -3.15 5.24 -6.77
N TYR A 111 -2.09 5.22 -5.97
CA TYR A 111 -0.96 4.31 -6.17
C TYR A 111 -1.34 2.89 -5.76
N VAL A 112 -2.02 2.72 -4.63
CA VAL A 112 -2.51 1.40 -4.19
C VAL A 112 -3.59 0.90 -5.15
N THR A 113 -4.43 1.79 -5.69
CA THR A 113 -5.40 1.43 -6.73
C THR A 113 -4.69 0.93 -8.00
N ALA A 114 -3.71 1.69 -8.50
CA ALA A 114 -2.93 1.32 -9.69
C ALA A 114 -2.12 0.01 -9.50
N ALA A 115 -1.69 -0.28 -8.27
CA ALA A 115 -1.00 -1.52 -7.93
C ALA A 115 -1.94 -2.74 -7.93
N ASN A 116 -3.19 -2.58 -7.50
CA ASN A 116 -4.06 -3.72 -7.19
C ASN A 116 -5.15 -4.00 -8.23
N VAL A 117 -5.57 -3.01 -9.03
CA VAL A 117 -6.57 -3.26 -10.09
C VAL A 117 -6.09 -4.32 -11.09
N PRO A 118 -4.87 -4.25 -11.65
CA PRO A 118 -4.40 -5.29 -12.57
C PRO A 118 -4.22 -6.64 -11.87
N GLY A 119 -3.71 -6.64 -10.63
CA GLY A 119 -3.58 -7.85 -9.81
C GLY A 119 -4.91 -8.54 -9.53
N LEU A 120 -5.97 -7.78 -9.27
CA LEU A 120 -7.32 -8.31 -9.09
C LEU A 120 -7.83 -8.99 -10.36
N LEU A 121 -7.70 -8.32 -11.51
CA LEU A 121 -8.16 -8.83 -12.80
C LEU A 121 -7.37 -10.08 -13.23
N LEU A 122 -6.05 -10.05 -13.12
CA LEU A 122 -5.19 -11.19 -13.41
C LEU A 122 -5.45 -12.34 -12.45
N GLY A 123 -5.56 -12.08 -11.15
CA GLY A 123 -5.87 -13.09 -10.14
C GLY A 123 -7.21 -13.78 -10.43
N PHE A 124 -8.24 -13.00 -10.79
CA PHE A 124 -9.53 -13.56 -11.18
C PHE A 124 -9.42 -14.43 -12.44
N TRP A 125 -8.71 -13.95 -13.46
CA TRP A 125 -8.47 -14.72 -14.69
C TRP A 125 -7.66 -16.00 -14.44
N TYR A 126 -6.68 -15.97 -13.53
CA TYR A 126 -5.93 -17.16 -13.12
C TYR A 126 -6.83 -18.19 -12.44
N VAL A 127 -7.70 -17.77 -11.52
CA VAL A 127 -8.68 -18.68 -10.88
C VAL A 127 -9.57 -19.34 -11.94
N LEU A 128 -10.16 -18.55 -12.84
CA LEU A 128 -11.06 -19.05 -13.89
C LEU A 128 -10.35 -19.98 -14.88
N THR A 129 -9.04 -19.79 -15.08
CA THR A 129 -8.25 -20.63 -15.98
C THR A 129 -7.79 -21.91 -15.31
N CYS A 130 -7.28 -21.83 -14.08
CA CYS A 130 -6.69 -22.98 -13.39
C CYS A 130 -7.73 -23.92 -12.79
N LEU A 131 -8.86 -23.40 -12.30
CA LEU A 131 -9.88 -24.21 -11.63
C LEU A 131 -10.39 -25.41 -12.48
N PRO A 132 -10.81 -25.23 -13.75
CA PRO A 132 -11.29 -26.35 -14.57
C PRO A 132 -10.18 -27.32 -14.98
N LEU A 133 -8.91 -26.93 -14.90
CA LEU A 133 -7.76 -27.76 -15.25
C LEU A 133 -7.25 -28.59 -14.07
N ALA A 134 -7.78 -28.35 -12.86
CA ALA A 134 -7.26 -28.90 -11.63
C ALA A 134 -7.84 -30.30 -11.36
N SER A 135 -7.05 -31.14 -10.70
CA SER A 135 -7.58 -32.39 -10.14
C SER A 135 -8.63 -32.08 -9.07
N LYS A 136 -9.59 -32.99 -8.83
CA LYS A 136 -10.68 -32.76 -7.88
C LYS A 136 -10.22 -32.25 -6.50
N PRO A 137 -9.15 -32.82 -5.87
CA PRO A 137 -8.69 -32.31 -4.58
C PRO A 137 -8.14 -30.89 -4.66
N VAL A 138 -7.38 -30.58 -5.71
CA VAL A 138 -6.78 -29.25 -5.91
C VAL A 138 -7.85 -28.21 -6.23
N ALA A 139 -8.81 -28.55 -7.10
CA ALA A 139 -9.97 -27.70 -7.40
C ALA A 139 -10.76 -27.39 -6.13
N LYS A 140 -11.02 -28.41 -5.30
CA LYS A 140 -11.70 -28.23 -4.02
C LYS A 140 -10.95 -27.28 -3.10
N GLN A 141 -9.62 -27.39 -3.04
CA GLN A 141 -8.80 -26.49 -2.24
C GLN A 141 -8.88 -25.05 -2.77
N MET A 142 -8.79 -24.84 -4.09
CA MET A 142 -8.95 -23.52 -4.70
C MET A 142 -10.33 -22.91 -4.40
N GLU A 143 -11.40 -23.68 -4.54
CA GLU A 143 -12.78 -23.25 -4.24
C GLU A 143 -12.92 -22.85 -2.77
N VAL A 144 -12.44 -23.68 -1.85
CA VAL A 144 -12.51 -23.40 -0.41
C VAL A 144 -11.71 -22.14 -0.09
N THR A 145 -10.50 -21.99 -0.61
CA THR A 145 -9.70 -20.76 -0.42
C THR A 145 -10.42 -19.54 -0.97
N PHE A 146 -11.00 -19.61 -2.17
CA PHE A 146 -11.77 -18.52 -2.77
C PHE A 146 -12.99 -18.14 -1.90
N LEU A 147 -13.77 -19.14 -1.46
CA LEU A 147 -14.96 -18.94 -0.63
C LEU A 147 -14.62 -18.37 0.75
N VAL A 148 -13.54 -18.83 1.38
CA VAL A 148 -13.08 -18.27 2.66
C VAL A 148 -12.68 -16.81 2.51
N LEU A 149 -11.93 -16.46 1.45
CA LEU A 149 -11.55 -15.07 1.18
C LEU A 149 -12.78 -14.20 0.86
N ALA A 150 -13.73 -14.72 0.08
CA ALA A 150 -14.99 -14.04 -0.18
C ALA A 150 -15.81 -13.82 1.10
N ALA A 151 -15.89 -14.81 1.98
CA ALA A 151 -16.57 -14.71 3.27
C ALA A 151 -15.91 -13.68 4.19
N ILE A 152 -14.57 -13.61 4.23
CA ILE A 152 -13.83 -12.58 4.96
C ILE A 152 -14.17 -11.18 4.44
N HIS A 153 -14.21 -10.98 3.12
CA HIS A 153 -14.57 -9.69 2.53
C HIS A 153 -16.03 -9.32 2.76
N ALA A 154 -16.95 -10.29 2.67
CA ALA A 154 -18.36 -10.08 2.98
C ALA A 154 -18.56 -9.69 4.45
N ALA A 155 -17.92 -10.40 5.38
CA ALA A 155 -17.95 -10.08 6.81
C ALA A 155 -17.35 -8.70 7.09
N THR A 156 -16.24 -8.35 6.42
CA THR A 156 -15.61 -7.02 6.55
C THR A 156 -16.53 -5.91 6.03
N ALA A 157 -17.21 -6.13 4.91
CA ALA A 157 -18.17 -5.19 4.34
C ALA A 157 -19.38 -4.99 5.27
N VAL A 158 -19.93 -6.07 5.82
CA VAL A 158 -21.00 -6.00 6.84
C VAL A 158 -20.51 -5.24 8.07
N ALA A 159 -19.30 -5.52 8.55
CA ALA A 159 -18.73 -4.80 9.69
C ALA A 159 -18.59 -3.30 9.42
N CYS A 160 -18.10 -2.94 8.23
CA CYS A 160 -18.00 -1.54 7.79
C CYS A 160 -19.38 -0.87 7.72
N ALA A 161 -20.39 -1.56 7.19
CA ALA A 161 -21.73 -1.00 6.99
C ALA A 161 -22.47 -0.72 8.31
N PHE A 162 -22.30 -1.59 9.32
CA PHE A 162 -23.11 -1.52 10.55
C PHE A 162 -22.35 -1.05 11.80
N PHE A 163 -21.04 -1.25 11.87
CA PHE A 163 -20.27 -1.04 13.11
C PHE A 163 -19.14 -0.01 12.99
N VAL A 164 -18.77 0.42 11.78
CA VAL A 164 -17.66 1.36 11.57
C VAL A 164 -18.18 2.68 10.98
N PRO A 165 -18.33 3.75 11.80
CA PRO A 165 -19.04 4.96 11.36
C PRO A 165 -18.23 5.87 10.43
N THR A 166 -16.90 5.71 10.37
CA THR A 166 -16.02 6.61 9.62
C THR A 166 -15.34 5.91 8.46
N ARG A 167 -15.19 6.60 7.32
CA ARG A 167 -14.44 6.08 6.16
C ARG A 167 -12.99 5.74 6.50
N ALA A 168 -12.35 6.55 7.36
CA ALA A 168 -11.00 6.28 7.84
C ALA A 168 -10.94 4.98 8.66
N GLY A 169 -11.93 4.73 9.53
CA GLY A 169 -12.05 3.46 10.25
C GLY A 169 -12.26 2.27 9.31
N MET A 170 -13.12 2.42 8.30
CA MET A 170 -13.36 1.36 7.30
C MET A 170 -12.07 1.06 6.52
N ALA A 171 -11.33 2.10 6.11
CA ALA A 171 -10.05 1.95 5.45
C ALA A 171 -9.06 1.21 6.36
N SER A 172 -8.91 1.61 7.62
CA SER A 172 -8.06 0.91 8.59
C SER A 172 -8.43 -0.56 8.75
N LEU A 173 -9.73 -0.89 8.83
CA LEU A 173 -10.18 -2.28 8.93
C LEU A 173 -9.80 -3.10 7.69
N TYR A 174 -10.08 -2.59 6.48
CA TYR A 174 -9.65 -3.24 5.24
C TYR A 174 -8.12 -3.36 5.13
N GLY A 175 -7.38 -2.36 5.61
CA GLY A 175 -5.93 -2.40 5.69
C GLY A 175 -5.42 -3.52 6.60
N ILE A 176 -6.02 -3.68 7.80
CA ILE A 176 -5.68 -4.76 8.74
C ILE A 176 -5.99 -6.12 8.11
N VAL A 177 -7.20 -6.31 7.58
CA VAL A 177 -7.62 -7.56 6.94
C VAL A 177 -6.70 -7.93 5.77
N SER A 178 -6.35 -6.96 4.93
CA SER A 178 -5.47 -7.18 3.78
C SER A 178 -4.05 -7.57 4.20
N ASN A 179 -3.52 -6.97 5.28
CA ASN A 179 -2.24 -7.36 5.85
C ASN A 179 -2.27 -8.78 6.45
N LEU A 180 -3.34 -9.17 7.13
CA LEU A 180 -3.49 -10.54 7.65
C LEU A 180 -3.52 -11.58 6.53
N ILE A 181 -4.27 -11.30 5.45
CA ILE A 181 -4.28 -12.16 4.26
C ILE A 181 -2.88 -12.23 3.63
N LEU A 182 -2.18 -11.09 3.54
CA LEU A 182 -0.84 -11.03 2.97
C LEU A 182 0.21 -11.79 3.80
N LEU A 183 0.13 -11.70 5.14
CA LEU A 183 0.97 -12.48 6.05
C LEU A 183 0.74 -13.98 5.88
N ALA A 184 -0.52 -14.41 5.80
CA ALA A 184 -0.86 -15.80 5.53
C ALA A 184 -0.34 -16.25 4.15
N TYR A 185 -0.42 -15.38 3.13
CA TYR A 185 0.12 -15.63 1.80
C TYR A 185 1.64 -15.84 1.81
N TYR A 186 2.39 -15.02 2.54
CA TYR A 186 3.85 -15.17 2.67
C TYR A 186 4.30 -16.42 3.46
N GLY A 187 3.39 -17.07 4.19
CA GLY A 187 3.65 -18.41 4.73
C GLY A 187 3.92 -19.46 3.64
N ALA A 188 3.33 -19.33 2.45
CA ALA A 188 3.48 -20.28 1.36
C ALA A 188 4.92 -20.37 0.81
N PRO A 189 5.60 -19.27 0.42
CA PRO A 189 7.00 -19.33 0.01
C PRO A 189 7.95 -19.75 1.14
N LEU A 190 7.65 -19.44 2.41
CA LEU A 190 8.44 -19.90 3.56
C LEU A 190 8.51 -21.44 3.63
N SER A 191 7.39 -22.11 3.35
CA SER A 191 7.33 -23.58 3.26
C SER A 191 8.12 -24.15 2.07
N SER A 192 8.31 -23.36 1.01
CA SER A 192 9.07 -23.77 -0.19
C SER A 192 10.57 -23.57 -0.01
N ILE A 193 11.00 -22.53 0.72
CA ILE A 193 12.41 -22.31 1.08
C ILE A 193 12.92 -23.45 1.97
N GLY A 194 12.09 -23.95 2.90
CA GLY A 194 12.43 -25.11 3.73
C GLY A 194 12.84 -26.34 2.90
N LYS A 195 12.15 -26.58 1.77
CA LYS A 195 12.44 -27.71 0.86
C LYS A 195 13.72 -27.57 0.03
N VAL A 196 14.30 -26.38 -0.04
CA VAL A 196 15.55 -26.12 -0.78
C VAL A 196 16.76 -26.20 0.16
N VAL A 197 16.53 -26.05 1.47
CA VAL A 197 17.57 -26.10 2.50
C VAL A 197 17.71 -27.50 3.11
N GLU A 198 16.66 -28.33 3.06
CA GLU A 198 16.73 -29.78 3.26
C GLU A 198 17.38 -30.50 2.07
#